data_AF-A0ABD5XYW5-F1
#
_entry.id   AF-A0ABD5XYW5-F1
#
_cell.length_a   1.000
_cell.length_b   1.000
_cell.length_c   1.000
_cell.angle_alpha   90.00
_cell.angle_beta   90.00
_cell.angle_gamma   90.00
#
_symmetry.space_group_name_H-M   'P 1'
#
loop_
_entity.id
_entity.type
_entity.pdbx_description
1 polymer ?
#
loop_
_entity_poly.entity_id
_entity_poly.type
_entity_poly.pdbx_seq_one_letter_code
_entity_poly.pdbx_strand_id
1 'polypeptide(L)'
;MSTLEETPTRRFGNETLDALTNDARRHVLAALAGASGSMTERELAAELAAVDRDGDAESVGEEAVESAHVNLHHSHLPRLADAGLVSWDRSEGAVSPTNHPLLDDGRFEQLLRAGADEWEGVRACVANEHRRAVLDVVAARTGPVSRAAIARELAARDVSMSSSPDAVHSVEIQLHHVHLPKLDDAGLVDYDADAETVASSETDTSAVSDLLVGA
;
A
#
# COMPACT_ATOMS: atom_id res chain seq x y z
N MET A 1 -25.67 -28.27 -1.44
CA MET A 1 -24.20 -28.24 -1.35
C MET A 1 -23.80 -26.84 -1.79
N SER A 2 -23.58 -25.96 -0.80
CA SER A 2 -23.16 -24.59 -1.05
C SER A 2 -21.72 -24.62 -1.54
N THR A 3 -21.52 -24.24 -2.80
CA THR A 3 -20.21 -23.89 -3.34
C THR A 3 -19.73 -22.68 -2.54
N LEU A 4 -18.72 -22.88 -1.68
CA LEU A 4 -17.93 -21.78 -1.17
C LEU A 4 -17.35 -21.09 -2.41
N GLU A 5 -17.84 -19.89 -2.72
CA GLU A 5 -17.15 -19.00 -3.63
C GLU A 5 -15.81 -18.68 -2.97
N GLU A 6 -14.76 -19.40 -3.39
CA GLU A 6 -13.39 -19.00 -3.10
C GLU A 6 -13.20 -17.65 -3.78
N THR A 7 -13.34 -16.57 -3.01
CA THR A 7 -13.05 -15.22 -3.47
C THR A 7 -11.60 -15.26 -3.97
N PRO A 8 -11.32 -15.06 -5.28
CA PRO A 8 -9.96 -15.09 -5.76
C PRO A 8 -9.21 -13.95 -5.06
N THR A 9 -8.24 -14.33 -4.23
CA THR A 9 -7.39 -13.38 -3.50
C THR A 9 -6.68 -12.53 -4.55
N ARG A 10 -7.09 -11.26 -4.64
CA ARG A 10 -6.80 -10.41 -5.80
C ARG A 10 -5.40 -9.85 -5.64
N ARG A 11 -4.49 -10.36 -6.46
CA ARG A 11 -3.08 -9.97 -6.47
C ARG A 11 -2.89 -8.52 -6.93
N PHE A 12 -2.27 -7.66 -6.12
CA PHE A 12 -1.83 -6.33 -6.57
C PHE A 12 -0.33 -6.32 -6.84
N GLY A 13 0.08 -5.56 -7.86
CA GLY A 13 1.49 -5.42 -8.20
C GLY A 13 2.24 -4.53 -7.22
N ASN A 14 3.56 -4.75 -7.11
CA ASN A 14 4.45 -3.91 -6.33
C ASN A 14 4.37 -2.42 -6.73
N GLU A 15 4.17 -2.15 -8.02
CA GLU A 15 4.00 -0.79 -8.57
C GLU A 15 2.78 -0.09 -7.97
N THR A 16 1.69 -0.82 -7.78
CA THR A 16 0.46 -0.32 -7.17
C THR A 16 0.67 0.01 -5.70
N LEU A 17 1.31 -0.88 -4.93
CA LEU A 17 1.63 -0.63 -3.53
C LEU A 17 2.61 0.54 -3.38
N ASP A 18 3.65 0.58 -4.21
CA ASP A 18 4.62 1.66 -4.24
C ASP A 18 3.94 3.00 -4.57
N ALA A 19 2.94 3.02 -5.47
CA ALA A 19 2.12 4.18 -5.72
C ALA A 19 1.33 4.61 -4.48
N LEU A 20 0.69 3.68 -3.78
CA LEU A 20 -0.12 3.98 -2.59
C LEU A 20 0.70 4.35 -1.36
N THR A 21 2.01 4.10 -1.33
CA THR A 21 2.87 4.53 -0.23
C THR A 21 3.04 6.05 -0.14
N ASN A 22 2.65 6.84 -1.14
CA ASN A 22 2.80 8.30 -1.06
C ASN A 22 1.46 8.97 -0.78
N ASP A 23 1.47 9.84 0.22
CA ASP A 23 0.28 10.50 0.71
C ASP A 23 -0.41 11.39 -0.34
N ALA A 24 0.36 12.22 -1.05
CA ALA A 24 -0.17 13.04 -2.14
C ALA A 24 -0.81 12.18 -3.25
N ARG A 25 -0.25 11.00 -3.57
CA ARG A 25 -0.86 10.09 -4.56
C ARG A 25 -2.20 9.52 -4.08
N ARG A 26 -2.33 9.21 -2.79
CA ARG A 26 -3.62 8.80 -2.20
C ARG A 26 -4.63 9.94 -2.22
N HIS A 27 -4.21 11.16 -1.89
CA HIS A 27 -5.07 12.34 -1.96
C HIS A 27 -5.59 12.60 -3.38
N VAL A 28 -4.76 12.43 -4.42
CA VAL A 28 -5.22 12.49 -5.82
C VAL A 28 -6.31 11.45 -6.09
N LEU A 29 -6.13 10.20 -5.66
CA LEU A 29 -7.12 9.15 -5.85
C LEU A 29 -8.42 9.43 -5.06
N ALA A 30 -8.30 9.98 -3.85
CA ALA A 30 -9.44 10.36 -3.03
C ALA A 30 -10.25 11.51 -3.66
N ALA A 31 -9.56 12.53 -4.20
CA ALA A 31 -10.19 13.63 -4.92
C ALA A 31 -10.93 13.14 -6.17
N LEU A 32 -10.32 12.27 -6.98
CA LEU A 32 -10.94 11.68 -8.16
C LEU A 32 -12.17 10.82 -7.80
N ALA A 33 -12.09 10.04 -6.71
CA ALA A 33 -13.22 9.25 -6.22
C ALA A 33 -14.39 10.14 -5.76
N GLY A 34 -14.10 11.30 -5.16
CA GLY A 34 -15.13 12.27 -4.74
C GLY A 34 -15.77 13.04 -5.91
N ALA A 35 -15.00 13.36 -6.96
CA ALA A 35 -15.42 14.21 -8.07
C ALA A 35 -16.33 13.51 -9.10
N SER A 36 -16.60 12.21 -8.95
CA SER A 36 -17.46 11.42 -9.86
C SER A 36 -17.05 11.50 -11.34
N GLY A 37 -15.76 11.61 -11.66
CA GLY A 37 -15.29 11.72 -13.04
C GLY A 37 -13.85 12.18 -13.21
N SER A 38 -13.59 12.87 -14.33
CA SER A 38 -12.28 13.46 -14.64
C SER A 38 -12.10 14.82 -13.96
N MET A 39 -10.89 15.09 -13.45
CA MET A 39 -10.46 16.38 -12.94
C MET A 39 -9.27 16.90 -13.75
N THR A 40 -9.03 18.21 -13.72
CA THR A 40 -7.85 18.82 -14.33
C THR A 40 -6.63 18.75 -13.40
N GLU A 41 -5.42 18.79 -13.97
CA GLU A 41 -4.17 18.90 -13.20
C GLU A 41 -4.19 20.09 -12.24
N ARG A 42 -4.78 21.23 -12.64
CA ARG A 42 -4.86 22.42 -11.80
C ARG A 42 -5.83 22.24 -10.62
N GLU A 43 -6.96 21.58 -10.81
CA GLU A 43 -7.89 21.26 -9.72
C GLU A 43 -7.23 20.30 -8.72
N LEU A 44 -6.60 19.23 -9.21
CA LEU A 44 -5.87 18.30 -8.34
C LEU A 44 -4.70 18.95 -7.61
N ALA A 45 -3.98 19.87 -8.25
CA ALA A 45 -2.91 20.63 -7.61
C ALA A 45 -3.44 21.55 -6.50
N ALA A 46 -4.63 22.14 -6.68
CA ALA A 46 -5.27 22.96 -5.65
C ALA A 46 -5.70 22.12 -4.45
N GLU A 47 -6.28 20.93 -4.68
CA GLU A 47 -6.62 19.97 -3.62
C GLU A 47 -5.37 19.57 -2.81
N LEU A 48 -4.28 19.22 -3.49
CA LEU A 48 -3.02 18.86 -2.81
C LEU A 48 -2.43 20.03 -2.00
N ALA A 49 -2.45 21.24 -2.55
CA ALA A 49 -1.94 22.42 -1.86
C ALA A 49 -2.77 22.78 -0.61
N ALA A 50 -4.06 22.43 -0.58
CA ALA A 50 -4.93 22.63 0.57
C ALA A 50 -4.64 21.61 1.69
N VAL A 51 -4.33 20.36 1.33
CA VAL A 51 -4.00 19.28 2.27
C VAL A 51 -2.69 19.56 3.01
N ASP A 52 -1.64 19.99 2.31
CA ASP A 52 -0.31 20.25 2.90
C ASP A 52 -0.31 21.38 3.95
N ARG A 53 -1.39 22.17 4.04
CA ARG A 53 -1.53 23.34 4.90
C ARG A 53 -2.57 23.15 6.00
N ASP A 54 -2.91 21.91 6.35
CA ASP A 54 -3.94 21.57 7.33
C ASP A 54 -5.30 22.23 7.05
N GLY A 55 -5.66 22.37 5.76
CA GLY A 55 -7.00 22.80 5.36
C GLY A 55 -7.28 24.32 5.43
N ASP A 56 -6.26 25.18 5.53
CA ASP A 56 -6.43 26.64 5.37
C ASP A 56 -6.62 27.01 3.88
N ALA A 57 -7.79 26.61 3.35
CA ALA A 57 -8.18 26.79 1.95
C ALA A 57 -8.33 28.27 1.56
N GLU A 58 -8.63 29.15 2.54
CA GLU A 58 -8.81 30.59 2.31
C GLU A 58 -7.49 31.33 2.00
N SER A 59 -6.34 30.68 2.16
CA SER A 59 -5.03 31.29 1.91
C SER A 59 -4.06 30.41 1.13
N VAL A 60 -4.54 29.43 0.36
CA VAL A 60 -3.66 28.69 -0.56
C VAL A 60 -3.06 29.67 -1.56
N GLY A 61 -1.80 30.04 -1.31
CA GLY A 61 -1.07 30.94 -2.19
C GLY A 61 -0.90 30.30 -3.56
N GLU A 62 -0.99 31.09 -4.62
CA GLU A 62 -0.80 30.61 -6.00
C GLU A 62 0.55 29.89 -6.19
N GLU A 63 1.56 30.27 -5.42
CA GLU A 63 2.86 29.59 -5.36
C GLU A 63 2.77 28.13 -4.87
N ALA A 64 1.89 27.85 -3.90
CA ALA A 64 1.68 26.48 -3.40
C ALA A 64 0.98 25.61 -4.44
N VAL A 65 -0.05 26.15 -5.12
CA VAL A 65 -0.74 25.46 -6.22
C VAL A 65 0.23 25.17 -7.37
N GLU A 66 1.08 26.13 -7.73
CA GLU A 66 2.06 25.95 -8.80
C GLU A 66 3.10 24.88 -8.44
N SER A 67 3.62 24.91 -7.21
CA SER A 67 4.54 23.89 -6.71
C SER A 67 3.89 22.49 -6.70
N ALA A 68 2.65 22.39 -6.23
CA ALA A 68 1.89 21.14 -6.24
C ALA A 68 1.67 20.65 -7.68
N HIS A 69 1.36 21.55 -8.62
CA HIS A 69 1.17 21.22 -10.03
C HIS A 69 2.44 20.64 -10.67
N VAL A 70 3.60 21.25 -10.44
CA VAL A 70 4.89 20.74 -10.93
C VAL A 70 5.16 19.33 -10.39
N ASN A 71 4.95 19.10 -9.10
CA ASN A 71 5.13 17.78 -8.49
C ASN A 71 4.11 16.75 -9.00
N LEU A 72 2.86 17.17 -9.16
CA LEU A 72 1.77 16.36 -9.70
C LEU A 72 2.14 15.85 -11.09
N HIS A 73 2.54 16.75 -11.97
CA HIS A 73 2.91 16.46 -13.35
C HIS A 73 4.14 15.54 -13.47
N HIS A 74 5.21 15.83 -12.72
CA HIS A 74 6.48 15.13 -12.91
C HIS A 74 6.67 13.88 -12.05
N SER A 75 5.95 13.77 -10.93
CA SER A 75 6.21 12.72 -9.93
C SER A 75 4.98 11.87 -9.61
N HIS A 76 3.81 12.49 -9.42
CA HIS A 76 2.63 11.77 -8.93
C HIS A 76 1.85 11.10 -10.06
N LEU A 77 1.46 11.84 -11.10
CA LEU A 77 0.67 11.30 -12.22
C LEU A 77 1.40 10.23 -13.03
N PRO A 78 2.71 10.35 -13.35
CA PRO A 78 3.44 9.27 -14.03
C PRO A 78 3.35 7.94 -13.25
N ARG A 79 3.61 7.97 -11.94
CA ARG A 79 3.60 6.75 -11.11
C ARG A 79 2.20 6.18 -10.92
N LEU A 80 1.17 7.03 -10.80
CA LEU A 80 -0.22 6.59 -10.75
C LEU A 80 -0.67 5.95 -12.07
N ALA A 81 -0.21 6.50 -13.20
CA ALA A 81 -0.48 5.96 -14.53
C ALA A 81 0.27 4.64 -14.78
N ASP A 82 1.54 4.55 -14.37
CA ASP A 82 2.34 3.32 -14.46
C ASP A 82 1.72 2.20 -13.63
N ALA A 83 1.20 2.52 -12.44
CA ALA A 83 0.43 1.59 -11.60
C ALA A 83 -0.98 1.27 -12.14
N GLY A 84 -1.38 1.88 -13.26
CA GLY A 84 -2.68 1.66 -13.88
C GLY A 84 -3.87 2.22 -13.08
N LEU A 85 -3.65 3.11 -12.12
CA LEU A 85 -4.69 3.68 -11.25
C LEU A 85 -5.35 4.92 -11.85
N VAL A 86 -4.66 5.67 -12.71
CA VAL A 86 -5.22 6.83 -13.40
C VAL A 86 -4.92 6.79 -14.89
N SER A 87 -5.86 7.29 -15.68
CA SER A 87 -5.63 7.69 -17.06
C SER A 87 -5.35 9.19 -17.09
N TRP A 88 -4.21 9.57 -17.66
CA TRP A 88 -3.76 10.95 -17.72
C TRP A 88 -3.52 11.40 -19.17
N ASP A 89 -4.35 12.34 -19.62
CA ASP A 89 -4.16 13.03 -20.89
C ASP A 89 -3.29 14.26 -20.67
N ARG A 90 -2.02 14.19 -21.10
CA ARG A 90 -1.05 15.29 -21.00
C ARG A 90 -1.36 16.47 -21.91
N SER A 91 -2.15 16.26 -22.96
CA SER A 91 -2.49 17.31 -23.93
C SER A 91 -3.64 18.17 -23.44
N GLU A 92 -4.61 17.56 -22.76
CA GLU A 92 -5.77 18.25 -22.17
C GLU A 92 -5.59 18.56 -20.68
N GLY A 93 -4.58 17.99 -20.03
CA GLY A 93 -4.35 18.10 -18.59
C GLY A 93 -5.45 17.43 -17.78
N ALA A 94 -6.13 16.44 -18.36
CA ALA A 94 -7.25 15.75 -17.75
C ALA A 94 -6.80 14.42 -17.13
N VAL A 95 -7.23 14.19 -15.90
CA VAL A 95 -6.91 13.00 -15.11
C VAL A 95 -8.23 12.33 -14.72
N SER A 96 -8.32 11.02 -14.93
CA SER A 96 -9.51 10.22 -14.59
C SER A 96 -9.09 8.90 -13.93
N PRO A 97 -9.91 8.36 -13.01
CA PRO A 97 -9.69 7.01 -12.50
C PRO A 97 -9.82 5.98 -13.63
N THR A 98 -9.03 4.92 -13.59
CA THR A 98 -9.20 3.78 -14.50
C THR A 98 -10.24 2.80 -13.95
N ASN A 99 -10.55 1.74 -14.70
CA ASN A 99 -11.34 0.61 -14.20
C ASN A 99 -10.45 -0.38 -13.40
N HIS A 100 -9.48 0.15 -12.64
CA HIS A 100 -8.56 -0.70 -11.91
C HIS A 100 -9.33 -1.41 -10.78
N PRO A 101 -9.19 -2.75 -10.66
CA PRO A 101 -9.69 -3.58 -9.57
C PRO A 101 -9.83 -2.96 -8.17
N LEU A 102 -8.83 -2.19 -7.75
CA LEU A 102 -8.78 -1.52 -6.45
C LEU A 102 -9.81 -0.42 -6.30
N LEU A 103 -10.04 0.33 -7.37
CA LEU A 103 -10.91 1.50 -7.35
C LEU A 103 -12.38 1.10 -7.25
N ASP A 104 -12.70 -0.14 -7.63
CA ASP A 104 -14.04 -0.73 -7.46
C ASP A 104 -14.27 -1.34 -6.06
N ASP A 105 -13.23 -1.46 -5.22
CA ASP A 105 -13.37 -2.00 -3.85
C ASP A 105 -13.80 -0.89 -2.89
N GLY A 106 -15.04 -0.95 -2.39
CA GLY A 106 -15.57 0.05 -1.45
C GLY A 106 -14.78 0.18 -0.14
N ARG A 107 -13.96 -0.81 0.21
CA ARG A 107 -13.03 -0.73 1.35
C ARG A 107 -11.83 0.14 1.02
N PHE A 108 -11.35 0.09 -0.23
CA PHE A 108 -10.27 0.94 -0.70
C PHE A 108 -10.69 2.41 -0.71
N GLU A 109 -11.93 2.71 -1.10
CA GLU A 109 -12.46 4.08 -0.98
C GLU A 109 -12.52 4.58 0.47
N GLN A 110 -12.92 3.72 1.42
CA GLN A 110 -12.92 4.06 2.84
C GLN A 110 -11.51 4.35 3.32
N LEU A 111 -10.56 3.54 2.84
CA LEU A 111 -9.16 3.68 3.15
C LEU A 111 -8.53 4.93 2.52
N LEU A 112 -8.95 5.36 1.33
CA LEU A 112 -8.53 6.65 0.76
C LEU A 112 -9.04 7.86 1.56
N ARG A 113 -10.14 7.68 2.31
CA ARG A 113 -10.70 8.70 3.22
C ARG A 113 -10.12 8.62 4.64
N ALA A 114 -9.44 7.52 4.97
CA ALA A 114 -8.70 7.36 6.22
C ALA A 114 -7.57 8.40 6.31
N GLY A 115 -7.37 8.96 7.51
CA GLY A 115 -6.37 10.01 7.72
C GLY A 115 -4.94 9.49 7.54
N ALA A 116 -3.99 10.39 7.33
CA ALA A 116 -2.57 10.06 7.17
C ALA A 116 -2.02 9.22 8.35
N ASP A 117 -2.55 9.44 9.56
CA ASP A 117 -2.17 8.74 10.79
C ASP A 117 -2.51 7.25 10.76
N GLU A 118 -3.64 6.86 10.17
CA GLU A 118 -4.07 5.45 10.05
C GLU A 118 -3.20 4.69 9.04
N TRP A 119 -2.55 5.41 8.12
CA TRP A 119 -1.70 4.85 7.09
C TRP A 119 -0.21 4.82 7.43
N GLU A 120 0.26 5.56 8.43
CA GLU A 120 1.71 5.78 8.61
C GLU A 120 2.47 4.47 8.93
N GLY A 121 1.97 3.69 9.89
CA GLY A 121 2.55 2.40 10.27
C GLY A 121 2.48 1.37 9.13
N VAL A 122 1.31 1.29 8.48
CA VAL A 122 1.06 0.40 7.34
C VAL A 122 1.94 0.75 6.15
N ARG A 123 2.06 2.04 5.81
CA ARG A 123 2.91 2.56 4.73
C ARG A 123 4.36 2.14 4.92
N ALA A 124 4.91 2.37 6.11
CA ALA A 124 6.28 1.99 6.43
C ALA A 124 6.47 0.48 6.25
N CYS A 125 5.45 -0.31 6.59
CA CYS A 125 5.48 -1.76 6.42
C CYS A 125 5.53 -2.18 4.94
N VAL A 126 4.59 -1.71 4.13
CA VAL A 126 4.42 -2.14 2.73
C VAL A 126 5.47 -1.59 1.77
N ALA A 127 6.15 -0.49 2.12
CA ALA A 127 7.26 0.03 1.32
C ALA A 127 8.46 -0.94 1.27
N ASN A 128 8.61 -1.82 2.26
CA ASN A 128 9.75 -2.73 2.36
C ASN A 128 9.44 -4.08 1.73
N GLU A 129 10.27 -4.51 0.78
CA GLU A 129 10.10 -5.75 0.03
C GLU A 129 10.13 -7.01 0.92
N HIS A 130 10.98 -7.05 1.95
CA HIS A 130 11.03 -8.20 2.87
C HIS A 130 9.76 -8.30 3.71
N ARG A 131 9.21 -7.18 4.18
CA ARG A 131 7.92 -7.16 4.90
C ARG A 131 6.75 -7.56 4.00
N ARG A 132 6.73 -7.10 2.75
CA ARG A 132 5.74 -7.58 1.76
C ARG A 132 5.82 -9.09 1.56
N ALA A 133 7.02 -9.61 1.41
CA ALA A 133 7.22 -11.05 1.23
C ALA A 133 6.78 -11.85 2.47
N VAL A 134 6.95 -11.33 3.70
CA VAL A 134 6.37 -11.94 4.90
C VAL A 134 4.84 -11.99 4.82
N LEU A 135 4.20 -10.86 4.47
CA LEU A 135 2.74 -10.77 4.36
C LEU A 135 2.19 -11.75 3.31
N ASP A 136 2.86 -11.89 2.16
CA ASP A 136 2.48 -12.87 1.13
C ASP A 136 2.55 -14.32 1.65
N VAL A 137 3.62 -14.67 2.38
CA VAL A 137 3.77 -16.02 2.98
C VAL A 137 2.69 -16.29 4.02
N VAL A 138 2.43 -15.33 4.91
CA VAL A 138 1.43 -15.47 5.98
C VAL A 138 0.03 -15.57 5.39
N ALA A 139 -0.30 -14.72 4.42
CA ALA A 139 -1.63 -14.68 3.85
C ALA A 139 -1.95 -15.88 2.91
N ALA A 140 -0.93 -16.56 2.38
CA ALA A 140 -1.09 -17.83 1.69
C ALA A 140 -1.41 -19.02 2.63
N ARG A 141 -1.53 -18.78 3.94
CA ARG A 141 -1.79 -19.80 4.97
C ARG A 141 -3.03 -19.43 5.77
N THR A 142 -3.85 -20.43 6.08
CA THR A 142 -5.11 -20.27 6.82
C THR A 142 -4.91 -20.33 8.34
N GLY A 143 -3.68 -20.22 8.85
CA GLY A 143 -3.37 -20.33 10.27
C GLY A 143 -1.92 -19.98 10.61
N PRO A 144 -1.53 -20.06 11.90
CA PRO A 144 -0.21 -19.63 12.35
C PRO A 144 0.93 -20.33 11.63
N VAL A 145 1.90 -19.55 11.17
CA VAL A 145 3.10 -20.00 10.47
C VAL A 145 4.30 -19.79 11.38
N SER A 146 5.18 -20.79 11.51
CA SER A 146 6.38 -20.62 12.33
C SER A 146 7.38 -19.66 11.69
N ARG A 147 8.06 -18.85 12.51
CA ARG A 147 9.11 -17.91 12.08
C ARG A 147 10.18 -18.60 11.24
N ALA A 148 10.60 -19.80 11.65
CA ALA A 148 11.56 -20.60 10.89
C ALA A 148 11.04 -21.06 9.51
N ALA A 149 9.72 -21.27 9.36
CA ALA A 149 9.14 -21.59 8.05
C ALA A 149 9.13 -20.36 7.13
N ILE A 150 8.76 -19.19 7.65
CA ILE A 150 8.83 -17.92 6.92
C ILE A 150 10.28 -17.64 6.50
N ALA A 151 11.25 -17.77 7.41
CA ALA A 151 12.66 -17.54 7.12
C ALA A 151 13.19 -18.42 5.98
N ARG A 152 12.83 -19.72 5.98
CA ARG A 152 13.20 -20.66 4.91
C ARG A 152 12.59 -20.26 3.57
N GLU A 153 11.32 -19.87 3.56
CA GLU A 153 10.64 -19.49 2.32
C GLU A 153 11.22 -18.19 1.74
N LEU A 154 11.47 -17.19 2.58
CA LEU A 154 12.11 -15.93 2.16
C LEU A 154 13.54 -16.14 1.65
N ALA A 155 14.34 -16.94 2.36
CA ALA A 155 15.70 -17.26 1.93
C ALA A 155 15.72 -18.03 0.59
N ALA A 156 14.68 -18.81 0.29
CA ALA A 156 14.54 -19.50 -0.99
C ALA A 156 14.08 -18.57 -2.14
N ARG A 157 13.32 -17.51 -1.83
CA ARG A 157 12.88 -16.49 -2.80
C ARG A 157 13.99 -15.51 -3.16
N ASP A 158 14.91 -15.25 -2.22
CA ASP A 158 16.03 -14.32 -2.43
C ASP A 158 17.20 -15.01 -3.16
N VAL A 159 17.24 -14.87 -4.49
CA VAL A 159 18.33 -15.38 -5.34
C VAL A 159 19.69 -14.82 -4.92
N SER A 160 19.73 -13.60 -4.37
CA SER A 160 20.95 -12.93 -3.91
C SER A 160 21.52 -13.59 -2.64
N MET A 161 20.66 -14.16 -1.79
CA MET A 161 21.05 -14.85 -0.54
C MET A 161 21.08 -16.38 -0.67
N SER A 162 20.57 -16.95 -1.76
CA SER A 162 20.47 -18.39 -2.01
C SER A 162 21.80 -19.17 -1.91
N SER A 163 22.93 -18.48 -1.99
CA SER A 163 24.28 -19.07 -1.92
C SER A 163 24.92 -18.99 -0.53
N SER A 164 24.29 -18.34 0.45
CA SER A 164 24.80 -18.25 1.82
C SER A 164 24.34 -19.45 2.65
N PRO A 165 25.25 -20.23 3.25
CA PRO A 165 24.88 -21.36 4.11
C PRO A 165 24.09 -20.91 5.37
N ASP A 166 24.19 -19.64 5.75
CA ASP A 166 23.52 -19.05 6.92
C ASP A 166 22.34 -18.13 6.55
N ALA A 167 21.89 -18.14 5.28
CA ALA A 167 20.82 -17.26 4.80
C ALA A 167 19.55 -17.34 5.66
N VAL A 168 19.09 -18.56 5.95
CA VAL A 168 17.89 -18.81 6.75
C VAL A 168 18.04 -18.23 8.16
N HIS A 169 19.21 -18.45 8.79
CA HIS A 169 19.46 -17.96 10.14
C HIS A 169 19.53 -16.43 10.20
N SER A 170 20.18 -15.80 9.21
CA SER A 170 20.22 -14.34 9.08
C SER A 170 18.81 -13.73 8.92
N VAL A 171 18.00 -14.31 8.02
CA VAL A 171 16.61 -13.88 7.82
C VAL A 171 15.81 -14.06 9.11
N GLU A 172 15.97 -15.18 9.81
CA GLU A 172 15.27 -15.43 11.07
C GLU A 172 15.58 -14.38 12.16
N ILE A 173 16.84 -13.98 12.29
CA ILE A 173 17.25 -12.88 13.20
C ILE A 173 16.56 -11.57 12.79
N GLN A 174 16.53 -11.24 11.49
CA GLN A 174 15.88 -10.02 11.01
C GLN A 174 14.36 -10.07 11.20
N LEU A 175 13.74 -11.22 11.00
CA LEU A 175 12.31 -11.44 11.26
C LEU A 175 12.01 -11.13 12.73
N HIS A 176 12.79 -11.69 13.65
CA HIS A 176 12.56 -11.51 15.09
C HIS A 176 12.77 -10.07 15.56
N HIS A 177 13.85 -9.41 15.13
CA HIS A 177 14.25 -8.12 15.70
C HIS A 177 13.74 -6.90 14.93
N VAL A 178 13.34 -7.05 13.66
CA VAL A 178 13.04 -5.92 12.78
C VAL A 178 11.70 -6.04 12.10
N HIS A 179 11.43 -7.16 11.42
CA HIS A 179 10.27 -7.24 10.53
C HIS A 179 8.98 -7.58 11.27
N LEU A 180 8.97 -8.66 12.07
CA LEU A 180 7.75 -9.12 12.74
C LEU A 180 7.26 -8.13 13.79
N PRO A 181 8.10 -7.55 14.68
CA PRO A 181 7.62 -6.53 15.63
C PRO A 181 6.99 -5.33 14.93
N LYS A 182 7.57 -4.84 13.82
CA LYS A 182 7.02 -3.70 13.08
C LYS A 182 5.71 -4.02 12.36
N LEU A 183 5.55 -5.26 11.89
CA LEU A 183 4.31 -5.71 11.25
C LEU A 183 3.20 -5.90 12.29
N ASP A 184 3.55 -6.38 13.48
CA ASP A 184 2.67 -6.56 14.63
C ASP A 184 2.22 -5.20 15.21
N ASP A 185 3.16 -4.26 15.41
CA ASP A 185 2.88 -2.88 15.83
C ASP A 185 1.94 -2.15 14.83
N ALA A 186 2.01 -2.51 13.54
CA ALA A 186 1.15 -1.97 12.49
C ALA A 186 -0.19 -2.73 12.35
N GLY A 187 -0.42 -3.77 13.15
CA GLY A 187 -1.62 -4.61 13.11
C GLY A 187 -1.80 -5.37 11.79
N LEU A 188 -0.71 -5.63 11.06
CA LEU A 188 -0.76 -6.37 9.79
C LEU A 188 -0.62 -7.89 9.99
N VAL A 189 0.01 -8.30 11.09
CA VAL A 189 0.14 -9.69 11.53
C VAL A 189 -0.03 -9.73 13.05
N ASP A 190 -0.35 -10.89 13.58
CA ASP A 190 -0.25 -11.19 15.01
C ASP A 190 1.01 -12.03 15.22
N TYR A 191 2.03 -11.46 15.87
CA TYR A 191 3.31 -12.13 16.14
C TYR A 191 3.42 -12.58 17.60
N ASP A 192 3.41 -13.90 17.80
CA ASP A 192 3.71 -14.51 19.10
C ASP A 192 5.21 -14.84 19.19
N ALA A 193 5.94 -14.06 19.98
CA ALA A 193 7.38 -14.25 20.18
C ALA A 193 7.71 -15.47 21.06
N ASP A 194 6.80 -15.90 21.95
CA ASP A 194 7.00 -17.04 22.84
C ASP A 194 6.73 -18.36 22.09
N ALA A 195 5.69 -18.40 21.26
CA ALA A 195 5.36 -19.53 20.39
C ALA A 195 6.16 -19.52 19.08
N GLU A 196 6.84 -18.42 18.75
CA GLU A 196 7.55 -18.17 17.49
C GLU A 196 6.66 -18.34 16.24
N THR A 197 5.40 -17.90 16.35
CA THR A 197 4.41 -18.02 15.29
C THR A 197 3.87 -16.67 14.85
N VAL A 198 3.49 -16.58 13.57
CA VAL A 198 2.90 -15.40 12.96
C VAL A 198 1.59 -15.81 12.28
N ALA A 199 0.53 -15.06 12.52
CA ALA A 199 -0.76 -15.21 11.84
C ALA A 199 -1.19 -13.89 11.20
N SER A 200 -2.14 -13.94 10.25
CA SER A 200 -2.81 -12.72 9.78
C SER A 200 -3.59 -12.10 10.94
N SER A 201 -3.46 -10.79 11.13
CA SER A 201 -4.25 -10.11 12.17
C SER A 201 -5.72 -10.03 11.76
N GLU A 202 -6.63 -10.32 12.70
CA GLU A 202 -8.08 -10.15 12.52
C GLU A 202 -8.54 -8.69 12.78
N THR A 203 -7.62 -7.78 13.10
CA THR A 203 -7.90 -6.39 13.47
C THR A 203 -8.51 -5.56 12.31
N ASP A 204 -9.30 -4.53 12.62
CA ASP A 204 -10.01 -3.61 11.69
C ASP A 204 -9.17 -2.97 10.57
N THR A 205 -7.83 -3.09 10.60
CA THR A 205 -6.94 -2.89 9.45
C THR A 205 -7.19 -3.91 8.31
N SER A 206 -8.16 -4.82 8.48
CA SER A 206 -8.66 -5.81 7.50
C SER A 206 -8.78 -5.26 6.08
N ALA A 207 -9.21 -4.00 5.90
CA ALA A 207 -9.28 -3.39 4.57
C ALA A 207 -7.92 -3.32 3.89
N VAL A 208 -6.84 -2.97 4.61
CA VAL A 208 -5.49 -2.91 4.06
C VAL A 208 -4.84 -4.28 4.00
N SER A 209 -5.04 -5.11 5.01
CA SER A 209 -4.45 -6.45 5.06
C SER A 209 -4.96 -7.31 3.90
N ASP A 210 -6.28 -7.29 3.65
CA ASP A 210 -6.91 -7.97 2.50
C ASP A 210 -6.47 -7.40 1.15
N LEU A 211 -6.11 -6.11 1.12
CA LEU A 211 -5.52 -5.45 -0.05
C LEU A 211 -4.03 -5.76 -0.24
N LEU A 212 -3.35 -6.35 0.76
CA LEU A 212 -1.93 -6.69 0.71
C LEU A 212 -1.67 -8.19 0.50
N VAL A 213 -2.70 -9.02 0.68
CA VAL A 213 -2.61 -10.45 0.40
C VAL A 213 -2.31 -10.69 -1.08
N GLY A 214 -1.08 -11.12 -1.38
CA GLY A 214 -0.64 -11.58 -2.70
C GLY A 214 0.48 -10.78 -3.39
N ALA A 215 1.12 -9.80 -2.76
CA ALA A 215 2.22 -9.04 -3.38
C ALA A 215 3.43 -9.91 -3.78
#